data_AF-A0A1V1PD81-F1
#
_entry.id   AF-A0A1V1PD81-F1
#
_cell.length_a   1.000
_cell.length_b   1.000
_cell.length_c   1.000
_cell.angle_alpha   90.00
_cell.angle_beta   90.00
_cell.angle_gamma   90.00
#
_symmetry.space_group_name_H-M   'P 1'
#
loop_
_entity.id
_entity.type
_entity.pdbx_description
1 polymer ?
#
loop_
_entity_poly.entity_id
_entity_poly.type
_entity_poly.pdbx_seq_one_letter_code
_entity_poly.pdbx_strand_id
1 'polypeptide(L)'
;MVAEMIQPGRTYFFESPKGKAYTHGWMTAKFHQCWKLAQLDNKKGASTPYDFRHNFATRTLMRWAEEGKDFDAYLPYLSTYMGHVSFKSTYYYVHLLPKRLSKMDFVECKDIIPEV
;
A
#
# COMPACT_ATOMS: atom_id res chain seq x y z
N MET A 1 -7.39 5.50 24.93
CA MET A 1 -7.60 5.32 23.47
C MET A 1 -9.00 4.73 23.27
N VAL A 2 -9.75 5.11 22.23
CA VAL A 2 -11.16 4.67 22.01
C VAL A 2 -11.30 3.14 22.08
N ALA A 3 -10.34 2.40 21.55
CA ALA A 3 -10.36 0.94 21.58
C ALA A 3 -10.42 0.36 23.00
N GLU A 4 -9.79 0.99 24.00
CA GLU A 4 -9.81 0.54 25.41
C GLU A 4 -11.17 0.72 26.07
N MET A 5 -11.95 1.70 25.61
CA MET A 5 -13.30 1.92 26.10
C MET A 5 -14.28 0.89 25.53
N ILE A 6 -13.99 0.34 24.34
CA ILE A 6 -14.85 -0.63 23.66
C ILE A 6 -14.56 -2.06 24.13
N GLN A 7 -13.28 -2.41 24.28
CA GLN A 7 -12.86 -3.74 24.71
C GLN A 7 -11.63 -3.62 25.63
N PRO A 8 -11.86 -3.45 26.95
CA PRO A 8 -10.80 -3.36 27.95
C PRO A 8 -10.02 -4.67 28.07
N GLY A 9 -8.71 -4.59 28.29
CA GLY A 9 -7.89 -5.79 28.56
C GLY A 9 -7.67 -6.68 27.35
N ARG A 10 -7.88 -6.15 26.13
CA ARG A 10 -7.63 -6.88 24.88
C ARG A 10 -6.14 -7.15 24.69
N THR A 11 -5.83 -8.32 24.12
CA THR A 11 -4.46 -8.71 23.76
C THR A 11 -4.05 -8.11 22.41
N TYR A 12 -4.99 -8.02 21.47
CA TYR A 12 -4.74 -7.50 20.12
C TYR A 12 -5.28 -6.08 19.96
N PHE A 13 -4.62 -5.24 19.15
CA PHE A 13 -5.13 -3.89 18.88
C PHE A 13 -6.56 -3.92 18.30
N PHE A 14 -6.77 -4.79 17.29
CA PHE A 14 -8.08 -5.16 16.76
C PHE A 14 -8.40 -6.60 17.20
N GLU A 15 -9.22 -6.72 18.24
CA GLU A 15 -9.64 -8.00 18.78
C GLU A 15 -11.06 -8.32 18.34
N SER A 16 -11.33 -9.58 18.02
CA SER A 16 -12.70 -10.04 17.83
C SER A 16 -13.44 -10.08 19.18
N PRO A 17 -14.78 -10.05 19.18
CA PRO A 17 -15.57 -10.21 20.41
C PRO A 17 -15.29 -11.51 21.19
N LYS A 18 -14.63 -12.48 20.54
CA LYS A 18 -14.21 -13.76 21.15
C LYS A 18 -12.79 -13.73 21.73
N GLY A 19 -12.13 -12.57 21.80
CA GLY A 19 -10.78 -12.45 22.34
C GLY A 19 -9.66 -12.96 21.42
N LYS A 20 -9.92 -13.08 20.11
CA LYS A 20 -8.96 -13.59 19.12
C LYS A 20 -8.64 -12.54 18.07
N ALA A 21 -7.45 -12.62 17.47
CA ALA A 21 -7.12 -11.84 16.28
C ALA A 21 -8.03 -12.21 15.09
N TYR A 22 -8.30 -11.22 14.23
CA TYR A 22 -8.97 -11.47 12.96
C TYR A 22 -8.04 -12.20 11.99
N THR A 23 -8.60 -13.14 11.23
CA THR A 23 -7.86 -13.85 10.18
C THR A 23 -7.78 -13.04 8.89
N HIS A 24 -6.80 -13.35 8.04
CA HIS A 24 -6.70 -12.78 6.70
C HIS A 24 -8.00 -12.98 5.90
N GLY A 25 -8.58 -14.19 5.92
CA GLY A 25 -9.83 -14.48 5.22
C GLY A 25 -11.01 -13.66 5.71
N TRP A 26 -11.12 -13.44 7.03
CA TRP A 26 -12.16 -12.56 7.59
C TRP A 26 -11.99 -11.12 7.11
N MET A 27 -10.75 -10.61 7.11
CA MET A 27 -10.45 -9.25 6.65
C MET A 27 -10.82 -9.06 5.18
N THR A 28 -10.43 -9.99 4.31
CA THR A 28 -10.76 -9.96 2.89
C THR A 28 -12.27 -10.01 2.65
N ALA A 29 -13.00 -10.89 3.36
CA ALA A 29 -14.46 -10.95 3.25
C ALA A 29 -15.13 -9.64 3.68
N LYS A 30 -14.66 -9.02 4.77
CA LYS A 30 -15.19 -7.71 5.22
C LYS A 30 -14.85 -6.58 4.28
N PHE A 31 -13.65 -6.59 3.69
CA PHE A 31 -13.30 -5.66 2.62
C PHE A 31 -14.26 -5.78 1.44
N HIS A 32 -14.53 -7.00 0.93
CA HIS A 32 -15.46 -7.20 -0.18
C HIS A 32 -16.90 -6.81 0.15
N GLN A 33 -17.31 -6.99 1.41
CA GLN A 33 -18.60 -6.48 1.88
C GLN A 33 -18.66 -4.94 1.76
N CYS A 34 -17.63 -4.23 2.22
CA CYS A 34 -17.53 -2.78 2.08
C CYS A 34 -17.44 -2.35 0.60
N TRP A 35 -16.69 -3.09 -0.22
CA TRP A 35 -16.54 -2.84 -1.65
C TRP A 35 -17.88 -2.87 -2.39
N LYS A 36 -18.71 -3.86 -2.06
CA LYS A 36 -20.08 -3.98 -2.58
C LYS A 36 -20.99 -2.86 -2.08
N LEU A 37 -20.92 -2.51 -0.79
CA LEU A 37 -21.70 -1.40 -0.23
C LEU A 37 -21.34 -0.06 -0.88
N ALA A 38 -20.08 0.11 -1.29
CA ALA A 38 -19.61 1.26 -2.06
C ALA A 38 -19.99 1.21 -3.55
N GLN A 39 -20.71 0.17 -4.00
CA GLN A 39 -21.12 -0.04 -5.39
C GLN A 39 -19.95 -0.10 -6.37
N LEU A 40 -18.81 -0.64 -5.92
CA LEU A 40 -17.57 -0.77 -6.71
C LEU A 40 -17.38 -2.17 -7.32
N ASP A 41 -18.28 -3.11 -7.02
CA ASP A 41 -18.27 -4.50 -7.47
C ASP A 41 -18.58 -4.67 -8.96
N ASN A 42 -19.17 -3.65 -9.60
CA ASN A 42 -19.43 -3.63 -11.05
C ASN A 42 -18.22 -3.18 -11.90
N LYS A 43 -17.09 -2.81 -11.27
CA LYS A 43 -15.87 -2.44 -11.98
C LYS A 43 -15.06 -3.70 -12.32
N LYS A 44 -14.43 -3.75 -13.51
CA LYS A 44 -13.61 -4.90 -13.93
C LYS A 44 -12.48 -5.14 -12.92
N GLY A 45 -12.42 -6.36 -12.36
CA GLY A 45 -11.38 -6.81 -11.44
C GLY A 45 -11.80 -6.75 -9.98
N ALA A 46 -11.64 -7.85 -9.25
CA ALA A 46 -11.88 -7.87 -7.82
C ALA A 46 -10.73 -7.14 -7.11
N SER A 47 -11.05 -6.04 -6.42
CA SER A 47 -10.06 -5.34 -5.60
C SER A 47 -9.73 -6.16 -4.36
N THR A 48 -8.55 -5.94 -3.80
CA THR A 48 -8.07 -6.55 -2.57
C THR A 48 -7.71 -5.46 -1.54
N PRO A 49 -7.67 -5.79 -0.23
CA PRO A 49 -7.10 -4.89 0.76
C PRO A 49 -5.66 -4.44 0.42
N TYR A 50 -4.90 -5.29 -0.29
CA TYR A 50 -3.52 -5.00 -0.68
C TYR A 50 -3.43 -3.89 -1.74
N ASP A 51 -4.51 -3.64 -2.50
CA ASP A 51 -4.56 -2.56 -3.47
C ASP A 51 -4.45 -1.19 -2.80
N PHE A 52 -4.91 -1.04 -1.54
CA PHE A 52 -4.72 0.20 -0.78
C PHE A 52 -3.24 0.45 -0.48
N ARG A 53 -2.48 -0.61 -0.18
CA ARG A 53 -1.04 -0.50 0.01
C ARG A 53 -0.33 -0.11 -1.28
N HIS A 54 -0.74 -0.68 -2.41
CA HIS A 54 -0.23 -0.26 -3.70
C HIS A 54 -0.58 1.21 -3.99
N ASN A 55 -1.84 1.60 -3.76
CA ASN A 55 -2.31 2.97 -3.97
C ASN A 55 -1.52 3.97 -3.12
N PHE A 56 -1.29 3.65 -1.84
CA PHE A 56 -0.48 4.48 -0.95
C PHE A 56 0.92 4.72 -1.49
N ALA A 57 1.61 3.66 -1.95
CA ALA A 57 2.94 3.76 -2.51
C ALA A 57 2.95 4.64 -3.77
N THR A 58 2.06 4.35 -4.72
CA THR A 58 1.96 5.11 -5.96
C THR A 58 1.62 6.58 -5.71
N ARG A 59 0.66 6.89 -4.83
CA ARG A 59 0.29 8.27 -4.48
C ARG A 59 1.43 9.01 -3.79
N THR A 60 2.19 8.33 -2.93
CA THR A 60 3.35 8.92 -2.26
C THR A 60 4.43 9.28 -3.26
N LEU A 61 4.75 8.37 -4.18
CA LEU A 61 5.75 8.62 -5.23
C LEU A 61 5.29 9.71 -6.20
N MET A 62 4.02 9.72 -6.62
CA MET A 62 3.47 10.79 -7.47
C MET A 62 3.65 12.16 -6.81
N ARG A 63 3.26 12.28 -5.54
CA ARG A 63 3.42 13.53 -4.78
C ARG A 63 4.89 13.94 -4.68
N TRP A 64 5.79 13.01 -4.36
CA TRP A 64 7.22 13.31 -4.28
C TRP A 64 7.83 13.74 -5.61
N ALA A 65 7.37 13.18 -6.73
CA ALA A 65 7.77 13.64 -8.05
C ALA A 65 7.29 15.07 -8.32
N GLU A 66 6.02 15.36 -8.02
CA GLU A 66 5.45 16.72 -8.16
C GLU A 66 6.16 17.75 -7.27
N GLU A 67 6.61 17.34 -6.08
CA GLU A 67 7.39 18.16 -5.15
C GLU A 67 8.89 18.25 -5.50
N GLY A 68 9.37 17.52 -6.51
CA GLY A 68 10.79 17.48 -6.89
C GLY A 68 11.70 16.89 -5.81
N LYS A 69 11.22 15.90 -5.03
CA LYS A 69 12.05 15.20 -4.04
C LYS A 69 13.11 14.33 -4.71
N ASP A 70 14.24 14.17 -4.05
CA ASP A 70 15.27 13.20 -4.44
C ASP A 70 14.81 11.77 -4.09
N PHE A 71 14.57 10.95 -5.11
CA PHE A 71 14.05 9.60 -4.91
C PHE A 71 15.08 8.66 -4.28
N ASP A 72 16.38 8.85 -4.55
CA ASP A 72 17.41 7.99 -3.97
C ASP A 72 17.52 8.22 -2.45
N ALA A 73 17.31 9.45 -2.01
CA ALA A 73 17.20 9.77 -0.60
C ALA A 73 15.86 9.34 0.02
N TYR A 74 14.74 9.41 -0.71
CA TYR A 74 13.39 9.24 -0.15
C TYR A 74 12.84 7.81 -0.22
N LEU A 75 13.24 7.01 -1.22
CA LEU A 75 12.80 5.63 -1.39
C LEU A 75 13.08 4.73 -0.18
N PRO A 76 14.21 4.87 0.54
CA PRO A 76 14.44 4.09 1.77
C PRO A 76 13.39 4.31 2.85
N TYR A 77 12.82 5.52 2.97
CA TYR A 77 11.74 5.81 3.91
C TYR A 77 10.45 5.08 3.52
N LEU A 78 10.08 5.13 2.24
CA LEU A 78 8.91 4.40 1.75
C LEU A 78 9.10 2.88 1.92
N SER A 79 10.29 2.38 1.61
CA SER A 79 10.65 0.97 1.77
C SER A 79 10.49 0.51 3.22
N THR A 80 10.99 1.30 4.17
CA THR A 80 10.90 1.01 5.61
C THR A 80 9.45 1.07 6.09
N TYR A 81 8.69 2.10 5.67
CA TYR A 81 7.28 2.24 6.01
C TYR A 81 6.45 1.06 5.50
N MET A 82 6.75 0.60 4.29
CA MET A 82 6.12 -0.57 3.70
C MET A 82 6.62 -1.87 4.36
N GLY A 83 7.78 -1.89 5.01
CA GLY A 83 8.37 -3.11 5.53
C GLY A 83 8.91 -4.03 4.43
N HIS A 84 9.43 -3.45 3.35
CA HIS A 84 10.12 -4.22 2.32
C HIS A 84 11.53 -4.57 2.79
N VAL A 85 11.90 -5.85 2.61
CA VAL A 85 13.23 -6.37 2.95
C VAL A 85 14.29 -5.92 1.95
N SER A 86 13.92 -5.61 0.71
CA SER A 86 14.83 -5.07 -0.30
C SER A 86 14.26 -3.84 -1.00
N PHE A 87 15.15 -2.95 -1.43
CA PHE A 87 14.77 -1.76 -2.19
C PHE A 87 14.16 -2.11 -3.55
N LYS A 88 14.50 -3.26 -4.17
CA LYS A 88 13.93 -3.72 -5.45
C LYS A 88 12.40 -3.81 -5.39
N SER A 89 11.85 -4.25 -4.26
CA SER A 89 10.39 -4.31 -4.03
C SER A 89 9.72 -2.93 -3.98
N THR A 90 10.46 -1.89 -3.60
CA THR A 90 9.98 -0.49 -3.58
C THR A 90 10.16 0.17 -4.95
N TYR A 91 11.27 -0.11 -5.65
CA TYR A 91 11.51 0.36 -7.03
C TYR A 91 10.43 -0.12 -8.02
N TYR A 92 9.81 -1.29 -7.78
CA TYR A 92 8.64 -1.75 -8.55
C TYR A 92 7.57 -0.66 -8.74
N TYR A 93 7.34 0.18 -7.73
CA TYR A 93 6.32 1.23 -7.77
C TYR A 93 6.72 2.44 -8.62
N VAL A 94 8.02 2.69 -8.78
CA VAL A 94 8.53 3.80 -9.62
C VAL A 94 8.17 3.53 -11.08
N HIS A 95 8.26 2.28 -11.53
CA HIS A 95 7.88 1.89 -12.90
C HIS A 95 6.38 2.01 -13.20
N LEU A 96 5.54 2.09 -12.17
CA LEU A 96 4.09 2.29 -12.30
C LEU A 96 3.71 3.78 -12.41
N LEU A 97 4.67 4.71 -12.30
CA LEU A 97 4.39 6.13 -12.47
C LEU A 97 4.03 6.42 -13.93
N PRO A 98 3.02 7.28 -14.19
CA PRO A 98 2.66 7.69 -15.53
C PRO A 98 3.89 8.22 -16.30
N LYS A 99 4.00 7.87 -17.59
CA LYS A 99 5.09 8.35 -18.49
C LYS A 99 5.27 9.87 -18.55
N ARG A 100 4.27 10.64 -18.09
CA ARG A 100 4.37 12.11 -17.97
C ARG A 100 5.22 12.54 -16.79
N LEU A 101 5.16 11.79 -15.69
CA LEU A 101 6.06 11.99 -14.57
C LEU A 101 7.44 11.52 -14.97
N SER A 102 7.60 10.34 -15.61
CA SER A 102 8.88 9.72 -16.02
C SER A 102 9.85 10.57 -16.87
N LYS A 103 9.45 11.76 -17.33
CA LYS A 103 10.29 12.72 -18.06
C LYS A 103 11.07 13.68 -17.16
N MET A 104 10.80 13.68 -15.85
CA MET A 104 11.64 14.37 -14.86
C MET A 104 12.85 13.48 -14.58
N ASP A 105 13.84 13.43 -15.51
CA ASP A 105 15.12 12.71 -15.42
C ASP A 105 15.31 11.84 -14.16
N PHE A 106 14.49 10.79 -14.02
CA PHE A 106 14.71 9.79 -12.98
C PHE A 106 15.91 9.06 -13.49
N VAL A 107 16.99 9.13 -12.72
CA VAL A 107 18.22 8.37 -12.91
C VAL A 107 17.90 7.10 -13.67
N GLU A 108 18.40 7.01 -14.92
CA GLU A 108 18.40 5.77 -15.68
C GLU A 108 18.96 4.69 -14.75
N CYS A 109 18.08 3.90 -14.14
CA CYS A 109 18.46 2.78 -13.31
C CYS A 109 18.88 1.69 -14.29
N LYS A 110 20.11 1.83 -14.83
CA LYS A 110 20.65 1.03 -15.94
C LYS A 110 20.72 -0.48 -15.67
N ASP A 111 20.47 -0.91 -14.43
CA ASP A 111 20.70 -2.30 -14.01
C ASP A 111 19.46 -3.04 -13.50
N ILE A 112 18.24 -2.55 -13.75
CA ILE A 112 17.03 -3.29 -13.37
C ILE A 112 16.26 -3.69 -14.62
N ILE A 113 16.62 -4.87 -15.14
CA ILE A 113 15.81 -5.61 -16.11
C ILE A 113 14.45 -5.88 -15.45
N PRO A 114 13.33 -5.44 -16.04
CA PRO A 114 12.01 -5.82 -15.54
C PRO A 114 11.85 -7.34 -15.70
N GLU A 115 11.67 -8.05 -14.59
CA GLU A 115 11.15 -9.41 -14.66
C GLU A 115 9.63 -9.33 -14.84
N VAL A 116 9.21 -9.78 -16.03
CA VAL A 116 7.86 -10.11 -16.52
C VAL A 116 6.92 -8.93 -16.79
#